data_AF-A0A535IAN9-F1
#
_entry.id   AF-A0A535IAN9-F1
#
_cell.length_a   1.000
_cell.length_b   1.000
_cell.length_c   1.000
_cell.angle_alpha   90.00
_cell.angle_beta   90.00
_cell.angle_gamma   90.00
#
_symmetry.space_group_name_H-M   'P 1'
#
loop_
_entity.id
_entity.type
_entity.pdbx_description
1 polymer ?
#
loop_
_entity_poly.entity_id
_entity_poly.type
_entity_poly.pdbx_seq_one_letter_code
_entity_poly.pdbx_strand_id
1 'polypeptide(L)'
;ALAPVVRLRQAALLAGLAFLVSACVNPGGGAPERTTHVLVTASASPTPTPSPTPSPSPTPSPRIGAAVVQDVKVLITGLQIPWAVDLAPDGRLFITERPGRVRIASFDGSTATLQPEPWATVDARISPNTERGLLGIALDPDFAKNGFVYLYYSYR
;
A
#
# COMPACT_ATOMS: atom_id res chain seq x y z
N ALA A 1 -45.30 47.77 -2.05
CA ALA A 1 -46.02 46.52 -2.38
C ALA A 1 -45.09 45.36 -2.00
N LEU A 2 -45.16 44.88 -0.75
CA LEU A 2 -45.90 43.69 -0.29
C LEU A 2 -45.41 42.38 -0.92
N ALA A 3 -44.75 41.57 -0.08
CA ALA A 3 -44.42 40.16 -0.30
C ALA A 3 -45.67 39.27 -0.34
N PRO A 4 -45.52 37.98 -0.69
CA PRO A 4 -45.73 36.93 0.32
C PRO A 4 -44.63 35.85 0.22
N VAL A 5 -43.91 35.49 1.28
CA VAL A 5 -44.25 34.52 2.35
C VAL A 5 -45.10 33.33 1.88
N VAL A 6 -44.45 32.18 1.64
CA VAL A 6 -45.05 30.86 1.89
C VAL A 6 -44.02 30.00 2.63
N ARG A 7 -44.37 29.65 3.87
CA ARG A 7 -43.70 28.63 4.68
C ARG A 7 -44.15 27.25 4.20
N LEU A 8 -43.27 26.25 4.25
CA LEU A 8 -43.71 24.92 4.66
C LEU A 8 -42.61 24.16 5.41
N ARG A 9 -42.99 23.75 6.63
CA ARG A 9 -42.26 22.91 7.57
C ARG A 9 -42.26 21.48 7.05
N GLN A 10 -41.15 20.74 7.10
CA GLN A 10 -41.16 19.32 7.47
C GLN A 10 -39.87 18.95 8.19
N ALA A 11 -40.01 18.61 9.47
CA ALA A 11 -39.03 17.88 10.25
C ALA A 11 -39.12 16.39 9.89
N ALA A 12 -37.98 15.72 9.76
CA ALA A 12 -37.93 14.26 9.75
C ALA A 12 -36.80 13.82 10.68
N LEU A 13 -37.20 13.33 11.86
CA LEU A 13 -36.36 12.57 12.78
C LEU A 13 -35.97 11.24 12.12
N LEU A 14 -34.68 10.93 12.07
CA LEU A 14 -34.18 9.55 12.01
C LEU A 14 -32.91 9.44 12.85
N ALA A 15 -33.08 9.26 14.16
CA ALA A 15 -32.04 8.76 15.05
C ALA A 15 -32.21 7.24 15.18
N GLY A 16 -31.48 6.49 14.36
CA GLY A 16 -31.38 5.03 14.46
C GLY A 16 -29.97 4.65 14.90
N LEU A 17 -29.77 4.43 16.20
CA LEU A 17 -28.54 3.86 16.74
C LEU A 17 -28.91 2.55 17.46
N ALA A 18 -28.56 1.42 16.87
CA ALA A 18 -28.58 0.13 17.53
C ALA A 18 -27.26 -0.58 17.21
N PHE A 19 -26.31 -0.48 18.14
CA PHE A 19 -25.14 -1.34 18.20
C PHE A 19 -25.57 -2.69 18.74
N LEU A 20 -25.38 -3.76 17.96
CA LEU A 20 -25.43 -5.13 18.46
C LEU A 20 -24.09 -5.80 18.20
N VAL A 21 -23.43 -6.12 19.32
CA VAL A 21 -22.23 -6.94 19.44
C VAL A 21 -22.61 -8.38 19.04
N SER A 22 -21.86 -8.97 18.12
CA SER A 22 -21.91 -10.42 17.89
C SER A 22 -20.49 -10.97 17.89
N ALA A 23 -20.14 -11.61 19.00
CA ALA A 23 -18.91 -12.35 19.17
C ALA A 23 -18.99 -13.66 18.38
N CYS A 24 -17.94 -13.99 17.64
CA CYS A 24 -17.81 -15.28 16.98
C CYS A 24 -17.51 -16.36 18.04
N VAL A 25 -18.41 -17.32 18.19
CA VAL A 25 -18.10 -18.63 18.79
C VAL A 25 -18.45 -19.67 17.74
N ASN A 26 -17.48 -20.51 17.37
CA ASN A 26 -17.76 -21.76 16.68
C ASN A 26 -17.23 -22.95 17.48
N PRO A 27 -17.95 -24.08 17.50
CA PRO A 27 -17.80 -25.13 18.50
C PRO A 27 -16.83 -26.22 18.02
N GLY A 28 -15.86 -26.58 18.86
CA GLY A 28 -14.90 -27.63 18.57
C GLY A 28 -15.03 -28.82 19.51
N GLY A 29 -15.63 -29.91 19.01
CA GLY A 29 -15.13 -31.28 19.16
C GLY A 29 -15.36 -32.03 20.48
N GLY A 30 -15.97 -33.23 20.36
CA GLY A 30 -15.63 -34.37 21.23
C GLY A 30 -16.76 -35.33 21.53
N ALA A 31 -16.72 -36.52 20.92
CA ALA A 31 -17.25 -37.79 21.45
C ALA A 31 -16.53 -38.96 20.72
N PRO A 32 -16.48 -40.20 21.27
CA PRO A 32 -15.26 -40.76 21.84
C PRO A 32 -14.87 -42.14 21.26
N GLU A 33 -13.93 -42.80 21.96
CA GLU A 33 -13.82 -44.27 22.15
C GLU A 33 -12.66 -45.02 21.45
N ARG A 34 -11.55 -45.09 22.22
CA ARG A 34 -10.83 -46.31 22.66
C ARG A 34 -10.90 -47.55 21.74
N THR A 35 -9.75 -47.94 21.20
CA THR A 35 -9.43 -49.36 20.96
C THR A 35 -7.96 -49.63 21.32
N THR A 36 -7.81 -50.62 22.19
CA THR A 36 -6.61 -51.06 22.89
C THR A 36 -5.82 -52.02 22.02
N HIS A 37 -4.50 -51.83 21.89
CA HIS A 37 -3.59 -52.91 21.54
C HIS A 37 -2.38 -52.96 22.49
N VAL A 38 -1.98 -54.20 22.75
CA VAL A 38 -1.28 -54.72 23.92
C VAL A 38 0.24 -54.68 23.77
N LEU A 39 0.90 -54.59 24.93
CA LEU A 39 2.33 -54.58 25.27
C LEU A 39 3.34 -55.31 24.35
N VAL A 40 4.53 -54.72 24.22
CA VAL A 40 5.84 -55.42 24.32
C VAL A 40 6.82 -54.55 25.12
N THR A 41 7.34 -55.08 26.22
CA THR A 41 8.44 -54.51 27.01
C THR A 41 9.79 -54.81 26.35
N ALA A 42 10.48 -53.78 25.89
CA ALA A 42 11.88 -53.87 25.48
C ALA A 42 12.76 -53.15 26.53
N SER A 43 13.64 -53.92 27.17
CA SER A 43 14.70 -53.40 28.04
C SER A 43 15.78 -52.75 27.17
N ALA A 44 15.86 -51.42 27.18
CA ALA A 44 16.89 -50.67 26.46
C ALA A 44 17.98 -50.17 27.43
N SER A 45 19.22 -50.49 27.09
CA SER A 45 20.47 -50.04 27.71
C SER A 45 20.58 -48.49 27.67
N PRO A 46 21.21 -47.81 28.65
CA PRO A 46 21.34 -46.35 28.60
C PRO A 46 22.26 -45.92 27.45
N THR A 47 21.70 -45.24 26.45
CA THR A 47 22.42 -44.58 25.37
C THR A 47 23.30 -43.46 25.92
N PRO A 48 24.58 -43.33 25.55
CA PRO A 48 25.38 -42.16 25.92
C PRO A 48 24.79 -40.90 25.29
N THR A 49 24.50 -39.89 26.11
CA THR A 49 24.03 -38.57 25.67
C THR A 49 25.04 -37.94 24.71
N PRO A 50 24.66 -37.55 23.47
CA PRO A 50 25.57 -36.82 22.60
C PRO A 50 25.86 -35.43 23.19
N SER A 51 27.14 -35.08 23.26
CA SER A 51 27.60 -33.76 23.67
C SER A 51 27.08 -32.69 22.70
N PRO A 52 26.62 -31.51 23.16
CA PRO A 52 26.07 -30.49 22.27
C PRO A 52 27.13 -30.01 21.27
N THR A 53 26.81 -30.11 19.98
CA THR A 53 27.63 -29.53 18.91
C THR A 53 27.67 -28.01 19.07
N PRO A 54 28.87 -27.37 19.06
CA PRO A 54 28.95 -25.91 19.15
C PRO A 54 28.25 -25.27 17.95
N SER A 55 27.23 -24.45 18.23
CA SER A 55 26.54 -23.65 17.22
C SER A 55 27.53 -22.65 16.61
N PRO A 56 27.63 -22.53 15.27
CA PRO A 56 28.50 -21.53 14.67
C PRO A 56 28.04 -20.14 15.11
N SER A 57 29.00 -19.31 15.52
CA SER A 57 28.76 -17.90 15.84
C SER A 57 28.29 -17.18 14.57
N PRO A 58 27.25 -16.32 14.63
CA PRO A 58 26.79 -15.61 13.44
C PRO A 58 27.91 -14.76 12.87
N THR A 59 28.22 -14.95 11.59
CA THR A 59 29.13 -14.08 10.85
C THR A 59 28.57 -12.65 10.88
N PRO A 60 29.35 -11.64 11.31
CA PRO A 60 28.86 -10.27 11.34
C PRO A 60 28.50 -9.81 9.92
N SER A 61 27.22 -9.49 9.69
CA SER A 61 26.77 -8.87 8.45
C SER A 61 27.52 -7.55 8.22
N PRO A 62 27.92 -7.21 6.98
CA PRO A 62 28.48 -5.91 6.66
C PRO A 62 27.52 -4.82 7.14
N ARG A 63 27.96 -4.01 8.10
CA ARG A 63 27.21 -2.85 8.55
C ARG A 63 27.56 -1.73 7.58
N ILE A 64 26.70 -1.47 6.60
CA ILE A 64 26.81 -0.24 5.83
C ILE A 64 26.64 0.90 6.84
N GLY A 65 27.68 1.71 7.02
CA GLY A 65 27.63 2.87 7.89
C GLY A 65 26.44 3.77 7.51
N ALA A 66 25.88 4.49 8.47
CA ALA A 66 24.76 5.39 8.19
C ALA A 66 25.17 6.38 7.08
N ALA A 67 24.60 6.22 5.89
CA ALA A 67 24.78 7.17 4.80
C ALA A 67 24.17 8.49 5.27
N VAL A 68 24.99 9.52 5.40
CA VAL A 68 24.49 10.87 5.69
C VAL A 68 23.98 11.44 4.37
N VAL A 69 22.66 11.56 4.23
CA VAL A 69 22.04 12.25 3.10
C VAL A 69 22.37 13.74 3.24
N GLN A 70 23.13 14.27 2.30
CA GLN A 70 23.40 15.70 2.18
C GLN A 70 22.52 16.28 1.05
N ASP A 71 22.23 17.58 1.12
CA ASP A 71 21.61 18.35 0.04
C ASP A 71 20.17 17.94 -0.36
N VAL A 72 19.26 17.88 0.62
CA VAL A 72 17.82 17.73 0.34
C VAL A 72 17.25 19.03 -0.21
N LYS A 73 16.74 18.99 -1.44
CA LYS A 73 16.10 20.13 -2.12
C LYS A 73 14.70 19.78 -2.59
N VAL A 74 13.75 20.70 -2.37
CA VAL A 74 12.41 20.61 -2.96
C VAL A 74 12.49 20.97 -4.45
N LEU A 75 12.18 20.02 -5.33
CA LEU A 75 12.16 20.23 -6.78
C LEU A 75 10.81 20.73 -7.30
N ILE A 76 9.71 20.19 -6.78
CA ILE A 76 8.36 20.45 -7.25
C ILE A 76 7.44 20.60 -6.04
N THR A 77 6.56 21.61 -6.09
CA THR A 77 5.48 21.82 -5.11
C THR A 77 4.12 21.83 -5.81
N GLY A 78 3.04 21.87 -5.04
CA GLY A 78 1.67 21.97 -5.60
C GLY A 78 1.07 20.67 -6.14
N LEU A 79 1.74 19.53 -5.93
CA LEU A 79 1.20 18.21 -6.27
C LEU A 79 0.15 17.75 -5.24
N GLN A 80 -0.91 17.09 -5.71
CA GLN A 80 -1.96 16.54 -4.87
C GLN A 80 -1.73 15.04 -4.64
N ILE A 81 -1.22 14.69 -3.45
CA ILE A 81 -0.97 13.29 -3.05
C ILE A 81 -0.14 12.55 -4.13
N PRO A 82 1.09 13.01 -4.41
CA PRO A 82 1.97 12.34 -5.38
C PRO A 82 2.29 10.91 -4.90
N TRP A 83 2.35 9.96 -5.82
CA TRP A 83 2.52 8.54 -5.51
C TRP A 83 3.75 7.91 -6.14
N ALA A 84 3.93 8.05 -7.44
CA ALA A 84 5.09 7.55 -8.17
C ALA A 84 5.61 8.59 -9.16
N VAL A 85 6.87 8.44 -9.56
CA VAL A 85 7.53 9.27 -10.56
C VAL A 85 8.41 8.41 -11.46
N ASP A 86 8.48 8.74 -12.74
CA ASP A 86 9.45 8.17 -13.67
C ASP A 86 10.07 9.29 -14.54
N LEU A 87 11.36 9.14 -14.89
CA LEU A 87 12.13 10.14 -15.63
C LEU A 87 12.31 9.68 -17.08
N ALA A 88 11.75 10.45 -18.01
CA ALA A 88 11.96 10.25 -19.43
C ALA A 88 13.38 10.70 -19.84
N PRO A 89 13.95 10.06 -20.88
CA PRO A 89 15.27 10.43 -21.41
C PRO A 89 15.32 11.85 -22.01
N ASP A 90 14.16 12.46 -22.27
CA ASP A 90 14.04 13.85 -22.74
C ASP A 90 13.98 14.88 -21.59
N GLY A 91 14.17 14.44 -20.34
CA GLY A 91 14.18 15.30 -19.16
C GLY A 91 12.80 15.55 -18.55
N ARG A 92 11.73 14.92 -19.04
CA ARG A 92 10.41 15.02 -18.40
C ARG A 92 10.25 14.06 -17.23
N LEU A 93 9.79 14.57 -16.09
CA LEU A 93 9.29 13.77 -14.97
C LEU A 93 7.80 13.51 -15.15
N PHE A 94 7.40 12.25 -15.20
CA PHE A 94 6.01 11.80 -15.20
C PHE A 94 5.61 11.41 -13.78
N ILE A 95 4.65 12.11 -13.19
CA ILE A 95 4.29 11.97 -11.78
C ILE A 95 2.83 11.56 -11.67
N THR A 96 2.54 10.51 -10.92
CA THR A 96 1.17 10.13 -10.60
C THR A 96 0.68 10.88 -9.36
N GLU A 97 -0.51 11.45 -9.47
CA GLU A 97 -1.30 11.96 -8.35
C GLU A 97 -2.42 10.98 -8.07
N ARG A 98 -2.50 10.52 -6.82
CA ARG A 98 -3.43 9.48 -6.38
C ARG A 98 -4.89 9.69 -6.80
N PRO A 99 -5.44 10.93 -6.86
CA PRO A 99 -6.80 11.19 -7.35
C PRO A 99 -7.04 10.87 -8.84
N GLY A 100 -6.05 10.36 -9.59
CA GLY A 100 -6.22 9.92 -10.97
C GLY A 100 -5.64 10.87 -12.01
N ARG A 101 -4.59 11.63 -11.68
CA ARG A 101 -3.96 12.56 -12.63
C ARG A 101 -2.50 12.21 -12.84
N VAL A 102 -2.04 12.29 -14.08
CA VAL A 102 -0.62 12.26 -14.43
C VAL A 102 -0.16 13.69 -14.67
N ARG A 103 0.83 14.14 -13.91
CA ARG A 103 1.47 15.44 -14.05
C ARG A 103 2.80 15.28 -14.79
N ILE A 104 3.19 16.31 -15.54
CA ILE A 104 4.51 16.39 -16.14
C ILE A 104 5.24 17.60 -15.57
N ALA A 105 6.53 17.42 -15.25
CA ALA A 105 7.45 18.51 -15.01
C ALA A 105 8.67 18.39 -15.92
N SER A 106 9.16 19.50 -16.47
CA SER A 106 10.46 19.51 -17.15
C SER A 106 11.57 19.58 -16.11
N PHE A 107 12.58 18.71 -16.20
CA PHE A 107 13.71 18.62 -15.27
C PHE A 107 15.04 18.71 -16.04
N ASP A 108 15.91 19.63 -15.62
CA ASP A 108 17.21 19.89 -16.26
C ASP A 108 18.41 19.27 -15.52
N GLY A 109 18.16 18.47 -14.48
CA GLY A 109 19.18 17.94 -13.57
C GLY A 109 19.32 18.72 -12.25
N SER A 110 18.76 19.93 -12.15
CA SER A 110 18.87 20.79 -10.96
C SER A 110 17.54 21.42 -10.53
N THR A 111 16.71 21.81 -11.49
CA THR A 111 15.41 22.46 -11.29
C THR A 111 14.33 21.73 -12.05
N ALA A 112 13.10 21.80 -11.53
CA ALA A 112 11.94 21.23 -12.19
C ALA A 112 10.82 22.28 -12.33
N THR A 113 10.19 22.33 -13.50
CA THR A 113 9.05 23.21 -13.78
C THR A 113 7.81 22.35 -14.04
N LEU A 114 6.84 22.41 -13.13
CA LEU A 114 5.57 21.69 -13.25
C LEU A 114 4.69 22.32 -14.31
N GLN A 115 4.17 21.52 -15.24
CA GLN A 115 3.17 21.98 -16.19
C GLN A 115 1.86 22.34 -15.45
N PRO A 116 1.12 23.38 -15.87
CA PRO A 116 -0.07 23.84 -15.16
C PRO A 116 -1.20 22.81 -15.18
N GLU A 117 -1.41 22.18 -16.34
CA GLU A 117 -2.46 21.18 -16.52
C GLU A 117 -1.94 19.75 -16.39
N PRO A 118 -2.79 18.79 -15.98
CA PRO A 118 -2.46 17.38 -16.06
C PRO A 118 -2.23 16.95 -17.50
N TRP A 119 -1.24 16.08 -17.71
CA TRP A 119 -0.99 15.48 -19.02
C TRP A 119 -2.06 14.43 -19.38
N ALA A 120 -2.49 13.66 -18.38
CA ALA A 120 -3.55 12.67 -18.54
C ALA A 120 -4.36 12.53 -17.25
N THR A 121 -5.59 12.04 -17.39
CA THR A 121 -6.45 11.66 -16.27
C THR A 121 -7.02 10.27 -16.50
N VAL A 122 -7.24 9.55 -15.41
CA VAL A 122 -7.88 8.23 -15.40
C VAL A 122 -8.99 8.24 -14.36
N ASP A 123 -10.05 7.45 -14.58
CA ASP A 123 -11.13 7.30 -13.61
C ASP A 123 -10.73 6.35 -12.48
N ALA A 124 -9.81 6.83 -11.63
CA ALA A 124 -9.31 6.09 -10.49
C ALA A 124 -10.29 6.14 -9.32
N ARG A 125 -10.55 4.98 -8.71
CA ARG A 125 -11.28 4.91 -7.46
C ARG A 125 -10.38 5.26 -6.29
N ILE A 126 -10.62 6.40 -5.66
CA ILE A 126 -9.94 6.79 -4.42
C ILE A 126 -10.83 6.49 -3.20
N SER A 127 -10.22 6.06 -2.10
CA SER A 127 -10.89 5.92 -0.80
C SER A 127 -9.90 6.25 0.32
N PRO A 128 -10.28 7.08 1.31
CA PRO A 128 -9.43 7.35 2.46
C PRO A 128 -8.96 6.06 3.15
N ASN A 129 -7.74 6.07 3.69
CA ASN A 129 -7.18 4.95 4.47
C ASN A 129 -7.09 3.61 3.72
N THR A 130 -7.15 3.63 2.39
CA THR A 130 -6.85 2.48 1.53
C THR A 130 -5.62 2.75 0.68
N GLU A 131 -5.21 1.78 -0.13
CA GLU A 131 -4.19 1.96 -1.18
C GLU A 131 -4.82 2.22 -2.55
N ARG A 132 -6.13 2.46 -2.64
CA ARG A 132 -6.81 2.67 -3.93
C ARG A 132 -6.50 4.05 -4.50
N GLY A 133 -6.33 4.12 -5.81
CA GLY A 133 -6.07 5.33 -6.58
C GLY A 133 -5.25 5.03 -7.84
N LEU A 134 -4.68 6.08 -8.43
CA LEU A 134 -3.59 5.96 -9.39
C LEU A 134 -2.27 5.84 -8.63
N LEU A 135 -1.53 4.77 -8.88
CA LEU A 135 -0.37 4.39 -8.06
C LEU A 135 0.91 4.41 -8.91
N GLY A 136 1.13 3.35 -9.68
CA GLY A 136 2.36 3.16 -10.44
C GLY A 136 2.33 3.83 -11.81
N ILE A 137 3.52 4.20 -12.28
CA ILE A 137 3.81 4.62 -13.64
C ILE A 137 5.13 3.99 -14.08
N ALA A 138 5.22 3.60 -15.34
CA ALA A 138 6.47 3.19 -15.97
C ALA A 138 6.49 3.69 -17.41
N LEU A 139 7.58 4.29 -17.83
CA LEU A 139 7.86 4.57 -19.22
C LEU A 139 8.43 3.32 -19.88
N ASP A 140 8.07 3.08 -21.13
CA ASP A 140 8.68 2.01 -21.90
C ASP A 140 10.20 2.24 -22.06
N PRO A 141 11.05 1.20 -22.05
CA PRO A 141 12.49 1.37 -22.27
C PRO A 141 12.83 2.06 -23.61
N ASP A 142 11.99 1.90 -24.63
CA ASP A 142 12.06 2.58 -25.93
C ASP A 142 11.13 3.81 -26.02
N PHE A 143 10.77 4.43 -24.89
CA PHE A 143 9.84 5.58 -24.81
C PHE A 143 10.17 6.70 -25.79
N ALA A 144 11.44 7.00 -26.01
CA ALA A 144 11.86 8.04 -26.96
C ALA A 144 11.43 7.76 -28.41
N LYS A 145 11.15 6.49 -28.74
CA LYS A 145 10.71 6.02 -30.06
C LYS A 145 9.22 5.75 -30.11
N ASN A 146 8.65 5.15 -29.06
CA ASN A 146 7.27 4.63 -29.09
C ASN A 146 6.27 5.44 -28.24
N GLY A 147 6.74 6.24 -27.29
CA GLY A 147 5.90 7.06 -26.42
C GLY A 147 5.00 6.28 -25.46
N PHE A 148 5.26 4.98 -25.21
CA PHE A 148 4.40 4.18 -24.34
C PHE A 148 4.60 4.49 -22.85
N VAL A 149 3.48 4.67 -22.15
CA VAL A 149 3.39 4.92 -20.72
C VAL A 149 2.41 3.92 -20.11
N TYR A 150 2.86 3.20 -19.09
CA TYR A 150 2.07 2.21 -18.38
C TYR A 150 1.61 2.79 -17.04
N LEU A 151 0.32 2.64 -16.72
CA LEU A 151 -0.27 3.10 -15.46
C LEU A 151 -0.84 1.93 -14.67
N TYR A 152 -0.62 1.94 -13.36
CA TYR A 152 -1.23 0.98 -12.43
C TYR A 152 -2.21 1.72 -11.52
N TYR A 153 -3.50 1.38 -11.62
CA TYR A 153 -4.56 2.04 -10.87
C TYR A 153 -5.73 1.12 -10.52
N SER A 154 -6.45 1.48 -9.45
CA SER A 154 -7.74 0.87 -9.12
C SER A 154 -8.85 1.50 -9.97
N TYR A 155 -9.48 0.73 -10.85
CA TYR A 155 -10.63 1.18 -11.64
C TYR A 155 -11.88 1.41 -10.78
N ARG A 156 -12.81 2.22 -11.29
CA ARG A 156 -14.12 2.46 -10.68
C ARG A 156 -15.14 1.37 -10.99
#